data_AF-A0A955EPH4-F1
#
_entry.id   AF-A0A955EPH4-F1
#
_cell.length_a   1.000
_cell.length_b   1.000
_cell.length_c   1.000
_cell.angle_alpha   90.00
_cell.angle_beta   90.00
_cell.angle_gamma   90.00
#
_symmetry.space_group_name_H-M   'P 1'
#
loop_
_entity.id
_entity.type
_entity.pdbx_description
1 polymer ?
#
loop_
_entity_poly.entity_id
_entity_poly.type
_entity_poly.pdbx_seq_one_letter_code
_entity_poly.pdbx_strand_id
1 'polypeptide(L)'
;TQDQLSGSTDSTFKMLTSFTAAVASISLLVGGIGVMNIMLVTVTERTREIGIRKAIGATKLQILMQFLIEALAITLAGGIIGVITSLGLSYIISSQTAIKPALDPWIATLAIGVSILVGIIFGTWPAIRASRKDPIHSLKHE
;
A
#
# COMPACT_ATOMS: atom_id res chain seq x y z
N THR A 1 -18.32 -25.03 34.97
CA THR A 1 -18.27 -25.65 33.63
C THR A 1 -18.50 -24.64 32.51
N GLN A 2 -19.39 -23.65 32.68
CA GLN A 2 -19.64 -22.58 31.70
C GLN A 2 -18.40 -21.69 31.44
N ASP A 3 -17.63 -21.34 32.49
CA ASP A 3 -16.39 -20.54 32.34
C ASP A 3 -15.26 -21.26 31.57
N GLN A 4 -15.19 -22.59 31.64
CA GLN A 4 -14.18 -23.35 30.88
C GLN A 4 -14.53 -23.51 29.40
N LEU A 5 -15.83 -23.55 29.04
CA LEU A 5 -16.27 -23.50 27.65
C LEU A 5 -16.06 -22.11 27.03
N SER A 6 -16.34 -21.03 27.76
CA SER A 6 -16.07 -19.66 27.31
C SER A 6 -14.57 -19.41 27.13
N GLY A 7 -13.74 -19.84 28.08
CA GLY A 7 -12.28 -19.71 27.98
C GLY A 7 -11.67 -20.44 26.78
N SER A 8 -12.17 -21.63 26.44
CA SER A 8 -11.71 -22.42 25.29
C SER A 8 -12.16 -21.82 23.94
N THR A 9 -13.32 -21.18 23.92
CA THR A 9 -13.86 -20.50 22.74
C THR A 9 -13.08 -19.20 22.47
N ASP A 10 -12.81 -18.41 23.50
CA ASP A 10 -12.04 -17.16 23.40
C ASP A 10 -10.59 -17.39 22.96
N SER A 11 -9.94 -18.45 23.46
CA SER A 11 -8.59 -18.81 23.02
C SER A 11 -8.55 -19.19 21.54
N THR A 12 -9.58 -19.88 21.06
CA THR A 12 -9.69 -20.29 19.65
C THR A 12 -9.88 -19.06 18.75
N PHE A 13 -10.78 -18.14 19.11
CA PHE A 13 -10.96 -16.90 18.35
C PHE A 13 -9.70 -16.03 18.36
N LYS A 14 -9.00 -15.89 19.49
CA LYS A 14 -7.72 -15.17 19.56
C LYS A 14 -6.67 -15.78 18.63
N MET A 15 -6.57 -17.10 18.59
CA MET A 15 -5.65 -17.80 17.70
C MET A 15 -5.98 -17.51 16.22
N LEU A 16 -7.26 -17.61 15.84
CA LEU A 16 -7.72 -17.31 14.48
C LEU A 16 -7.43 -15.85 14.09
N THR A 17 -7.71 -14.89 14.98
CA THR A 17 -7.42 -13.46 14.73
C THR A 17 -5.93 -13.21 14.57
N SER A 18 -5.08 -13.82 15.39
CA SER A 18 -3.62 -13.67 15.26
C SER A 18 -3.09 -14.26 13.95
N PHE A 19 -3.65 -15.39 13.52
CA PHE A 19 -3.29 -16.05 12.27
C PHE A 19 -3.68 -15.21 11.06
N THR A 20 -4.92 -14.68 11.02
CA THR A 20 -5.35 -13.81 9.92
C THR A 20 -4.56 -12.51 9.88
N ALA A 21 -4.22 -11.93 11.03
CA ALA A 21 -3.34 -10.76 11.11
C ALA A 21 -1.94 -11.05 10.53
N ALA A 22 -1.38 -12.22 10.81
CA ALA A 22 -0.09 -12.64 10.26
C ALA A 22 -0.14 -12.79 8.73
N VAL A 23 -1.15 -13.49 8.21
CA VAL A 23 -1.34 -13.64 6.75
C VAL A 23 -1.56 -12.29 6.08
N ALA A 24 -2.42 -11.42 6.65
CA ALA A 24 -2.65 -10.09 6.14
C ALA A 24 -1.37 -9.24 6.09
N SER A 25 -0.52 -9.34 7.11
CA SER A 25 0.77 -8.64 7.16
C SER A 25 1.72 -9.12 6.05
N ILE A 26 1.78 -10.43 5.78
CA ILE A 26 2.58 -10.99 4.68
C ILE A 26 2.03 -10.51 3.33
N SER A 27 0.70 -10.55 3.12
CA SER A 27 0.07 -10.05 1.90
C SER A 27 0.35 -8.57 1.68
N LEU A 28 0.36 -7.77 2.75
CA LEU A 28 0.72 -6.35 2.70
C LEU A 28 2.17 -6.15 2.24
N LEU A 29 3.10 -6.94 2.77
CA LEU A 29 4.51 -6.88 2.37
C LEU A 29 4.68 -7.22 0.88
N VAL A 30 4.07 -8.32 0.41
CA VAL A 30 4.14 -8.74 -0.99
C VAL A 30 3.52 -7.67 -1.91
N GLY A 31 2.36 -7.12 -1.53
CA GLY A 31 1.73 -6.02 -2.25
C GLY A 31 2.61 -4.76 -2.31
N GLY A 32 3.23 -4.40 -1.18
CA GLY A 32 4.18 -3.29 -1.10
C GLY A 32 5.41 -3.47 -1.99
N ILE A 33 5.98 -4.67 -2.03
CA ILE A 33 7.07 -5.02 -2.95
C ILE A 33 6.63 -4.86 -4.40
N GLY A 34 5.40 -5.26 -4.74
CA GLY A 34 4.81 -5.05 -6.06
C GLY A 34 4.75 -3.57 -6.45
N VAL A 35 4.25 -2.71 -5.56
CA VAL A 35 4.21 -1.25 -5.76
C VAL A 35 5.61 -0.69 -5.96
N MET A 36 6.58 -1.12 -5.14
CA MET A 36 7.98 -0.70 -5.29
C MET A 36 8.53 -1.09 -6.65
N ASN A 37 8.28 -2.31 -7.13
CA ASN A 37 8.79 -2.79 -8.40
C ASN A 37 8.19 -2.03 -9.59
N ILE A 38 6.86 -1.81 -9.58
CA ILE A 38 6.20 -0.99 -10.61
C ILE A 38 6.83 0.40 -10.64
N MET A 39 7.01 1.04 -9.48
CA MET A 39 7.61 2.36 -9.40
C MET A 39 9.06 2.39 -9.92
N LEU A 40 9.84 1.34 -9.67
CA LEU A 40 11.21 1.25 -10.20
C LEU A 40 11.23 1.18 -11.73
N VAL A 41 10.36 0.36 -12.30
CA VAL A 41 10.21 0.24 -13.76
C VAL A 41 9.79 1.60 -14.34
N THR A 42 8.81 2.27 -13.74
CA THR A 42 8.36 3.60 -14.19
C THR A 42 9.47 4.65 -14.13
N VAL A 43 10.30 4.66 -13.08
CA VAL A 43 11.47 5.57 -12.99
C VAL A 43 12.49 5.26 -14.10
N THR A 44 12.69 3.98 -14.44
CA THR A 44 13.60 3.61 -15.52
C THR A 44 13.08 4.01 -16.89
N GLU A 45 11.79 3.81 -17.18
CA GLU A 45 11.16 4.23 -18.44
C GLU A 45 11.17 5.76 -18.62
N ARG A 46 10.88 6.51 -17.54
CA ARG A 46 10.84 7.97 -17.55
C ARG A 46 12.20 8.63 -17.28
N THR A 47 13.32 7.92 -17.43
CA THR A 47 14.66 8.43 -17.10
C THR A 47 15.01 9.71 -17.88
N ARG A 48 14.69 9.77 -19.18
CA ARG A 48 14.97 10.93 -20.04
C ARG A 48 14.21 12.17 -19.59
N GLU A 49 12.93 12.03 -19.25
CA GLU A 49 12.11 13.13 -18.73
C GLU A 49 12.67 13.69 -17.42
N ILE A 50 13.09 12.82 -16.50
CA ILE A 50 13.72 13.21 -15.23
C ILE A 50 15.04 13.97 -15.49
N GLY A 51 15.83 13.49 -16.47
CA GLY A 51 17.07 14.12 -16.89
C GLY A 51 16.85 15.54 -17.44
N ILE A 52 15.85 15.72 -18.31
CA ILE A 52 15.47 17.02 -18.86
C ILE A 52 15.00 17.97 -17.74
N ARG A 53 14.13 17.50 -16.83
CA ARG A 53 13.67 18.31 -15.68
C ARG A 53 14.82 18.76 -14.79
N LYS A 54 15.80 17.90 -14.52
CA LYS A 54 17.00 18.28 -13.74
C LYS A 54 17.92 19.23 -14.50
N ALA A 55 18.06 19.09 -15.81
CA ALA A 55 18.87 19.98 -16.63
C ALA A 55 18.33 21.41 -16.65
N ILE A 56 17.01 21.59 -16.58
CA ILE A 56 16.36 22.90 -16.45
C ILE A 56 16.28 23.42 -14.99
N GLY A 57 16.92 22.75 -14.04
CA GLY A 57 17.06 23.22 -12.65
C GLY A 57 16.12 22.59 -11.62
N ALA A 58 15.37 21.51 -11.94
CA ALA A 58 14.55 20.84 -10.93
C ALA A 58 15.41 20.27 -9.80
N THR A 59 15.03 20.57 -8.57
CA THR A 59 15.74 20.09 -7.38
C THR A 59 15.50 18.60 -7.15
N LYS A 60 16.44 17.93 -6.46
CA LYS A 60 16.28 16.52 -6.06
C LYS A 60 15.01 16.31 -5.24
N LEU A 61 14.66 17.28 -4.39
CA LEU A 61 13.46 17.24 -3.55
C LEU A 61 12.17 17.31 -4.38
N GLN A 62 12.10 18.15 -5.41
CA GLN A 62 10.94 18.21 -6.31
C GLN A 62 10.69 16.87 -7.01
N ILE A 63 11.75 16.24 -7.53
CA ILE A 63 11.64 14.91 -8.17
C ILE A 63 11.23 13.85 -7.14
N LEU A 64 11.81 13.87 -5.94
CA LEU A 64 11.45 12.93 -4.87
C LEU A 64 9.96 13.05 -4.51
N MET A 65 9.49 14.27 -4.27
CA MET A 65 8.08 14.52 -3.91
C MET A 65 7.12 14.09 -5.01
N GLN A 66 7.48 14.29 -6.28
CA GLN A 66 6.66 13.83 -7.40
C GLN A 66 6.43 12.31 -7.37
N PHE A 67 7.51 11.53 -7.26
CA PHE A 67 7.40 10.07 -7.23
C PHE A 67 6.76 9.56 -5.94
N LEU A 68 6.98 10.23 -4.82
CA LEU A 68 6.33 9.88 -3.55
C LEU A 68 4.81 10.12 -3.62
N ILE A 69 4.38 11.22 -4.23
CA ILE A 69 2.95 11.50 -4.45
C ILE A 69 2.35 10.48 -5.42
N GLU A 70 3.07 10.06 -6.46
CA GLU A 70 2.62 9.00 -7.38
C GLU A 70 2.46 7.66 -6.64
N ALA A 71 3.41 7.29 -5.78
CA ALA A 71 3.31 6.10 -4.92
C ALA A 71 2.11 6.17 -3.96
N LEU A 72 1.92 7.32 -3.31
CA LEU A 72 0.79 7.57 -2.41
C LEU A 72 -0.54 7.51 -3.16
N ALA A 73 -0.64 8.10 -4.35
CA ALA A 73 -1.85 8.06 -5.16
C ALA A 73 -2.22 6.61 -5.53
N ILE A 74 -1.25 5.79 -5.95
CA ILE A 74 -1.48 4.39 -6.30
C ILE A 74 -1.94 3.59 -5.09
N THR A 75 -1.26 3.74 -3.94
CA THR A 75 -1.58 2.99 -2.72
C THR A 75 -2.88 3.42 -2.06
N LEU A 76 -3.21 4.72 -2.09
CA LEU A 76 -4.49 5.24 -1.65
C LEU A 76 -5.64 4.81 -2.56
N ALA A 77 -5.46 4.87 -3.88
CA ALA A 77 -6.46 4.38 -4.83
C ALA A 77 -6.74 2.89 -4.60
N GLY A 78 -5.68 2.09 -4.45
CA GLY A 78 -5.80 0.67 -4.10
C GLY A 78 -6.49 0.45 -2.75
N GLY A 79 -6.18 1.26 -1.74
CA GLY A 79 -6.83 1.22 -0.42
C GLY A 79 -8.32 1.52 -0.47
N ILE A 80 -8.72 2.58 -1.19
CA ILE A 80 -10.12 2.95 -1.39
C ILE A 80 -10.86 1.84 -2.12
N ILE A 81 -10.30 1.32 -3.22
CA ILE A 81 -10.88 0.20 -3.97
C ILE A 81 -11.03 -1.02 -3.06
N GLY A 82 -10.00 -1.34 -2.26
CA GLY A 82 -10.02 -2.44 -1.31
C GLY A 82 -11.14 -2.32 -0.27
N VAL A 83 -11.33 -1.12 0.31
CA VAL A 83 -12.42 -0.85 1.26
C VAL A 83 -13.78 -1.02 0.59
N ILE A 84 -13.98 -0.45 -0.60
CA ILE A 84 -15.25 -0.57 -1.35
C ILE A 84 -15.54 -2.04 -1.68
N THR A 85 -14.56 -2.78 -2.19
CA THR A 85 -14.70 -4.20 -2.52
C THR A 85 -14.97 -5.03 -1.27
N SER A 86 -14.31 -4.74 -0.15
CA SER A 86 -14.55 -5.40 1.14
C SER A 86 -15.97 -5.18 1.65
N LEU A 87 -16.49 -3.95 1.57
CA LEU A 87 -17.87 -3.62 1.94
C LEU A 87 -18.88 -4.35 1.04
N GLY A 88 -18.64 -4.35 -0.27
CA GLY A 88 -19.49 -5.04 -1.24
C GLY A 88 -19.55 -6.55 -1.01
N LEU A 89 -18.40 -7.19 -0.81
CA LEU A 89 -18.32 -8.62 -0.46
C LEU A 89 -19.01 -8.92 0.87
N SER A 90 -18.81 -8.07 1.88
CA SER A 90 -19.46 -8.23 3.19
C SER A 90 -20.98 -8.20 3.08
N TYR A 91 -21.53 -7.31 2.23
CA TYR A 91 -22.97 -7.25 1.98
C TYR A 91 -23.49 -8.53 1.30
N ILE A 92 -22.79 -9.02 0.27
CA ILE A 92 -23.15 -10.27 -0.45
C ILE A 92 -23.10 -11.51 0.45
N ILE A 93 -22.16 -11.56 1.39
CA ILE A 93 -22.06 -12.66 2.36
C ILE A 93 -23.18 -12.55 3.40
N SER A 94 -23.51 -11.34 3.84
CA SER A 94 -24.57 -11.11 4.83
C SER A 94 -25.98 -11.42 4.30
N SER A 95 -26.20 -11.37 2.99
CA SER A 95 -27.50 -11.77 2.41
C SER A 95 -27.70 -13.29 2.37
N GLN A 96 -26.60 -14.06 2.40
CA GLN A 96 -26.61 -15.53 2.33
C GLN A 96 -26.39 -16.20 3.69
N THR A 97 -25.99 -15.44 4.72
CA THR A 97 -25.65 -15.97 6.04
C THR A 97 -26.29 -15.12 7.14
N ALA A 98 -26.51 -15.70 8.33
CA ALA A 98 -27.02 -14.95 9.49
C ALA A 98 -25.96 -14.03 10.15
N ILE A 99 -24.79 -13.86 9.52
CA ILE A 99 -23.66 -13.10 10.06
C ILE A 99 -23.80 -11.64 9.65
N LYS A 100 -23.97 -10.76 10.64
CA LYS A 100 -24.02 -9.31 10.41
C LYS A 100 -22.61 -8.75 10.27
N PRO A 101 -22.31 -7.97 9.21
CA PRO A 101 -21.04 -7.27 9.09
C PRO A 101 -20.89 -6.25 10.22
N ALA A 102 -19.79 -6.33 10.95
CA ALA A 102 -19.39 -5.27 11.88
C ALA A 102 -18.74 -4.14 11.08
N LEU A 103 -19.54 -3.13 10.75
CA LEU A 103 -19.07 -1.92 10.06
C LEU A 103 -18.61 -0.90 11.11
N ASP A 104 -17.34 -0.96 11.48
CA ASP A 104 -16.74 0.02 12.39
C ASP A 104 -15.94 1.07 11.57
N PRO A 105 -16.30 2.37 11.64
CA PRO A 105 -15.55 3.45 11.00
C PRO A 105 -14.06 3.49 11.37
N TRP A 106 -13.71 2.96 12.55
CA TRP A 106 -12.33 2.85 13.00
C TRP A 106 -11.49 1.95 12.08
N ILE A 107 -12.06 0.84 11.59
CA ILE A 107 -11.37 -0.11 10.72
C ILE A 107 -11.09 0.52 9.35
N ALA A 108 -12.04 1.29 8.81
CA ALA A 108 -11.85 2.01 7.56
C ALA A 108 -10.72 3.06 7.67
N THR A 109 -10.66 3.77 8.80
CA THR A 109 -9.59 4.75 9.07
C THR A 109 -8.22 4.06 9.18
N LEU A 110 -8.16 2.93 9.89
CA LEU A 110 -6.94 2.12 9.97
C LEU A 110 -6.49 1.62 8.60
N ALA A 111 -7.40 1.15 7.74
CA ALA A 111 -7.07 0.69 6.40
C ALA A 111 -6.42 1.80 5.55
N ILE A 112 -6.99 3.01 5.58
CA ILE A 112 -6.42 4.18 4.88
C ILE A 112 -5.04 4.54 5.47
N GLY A 113 -4.91 4.53 6.80
CA GLY A 113 -3.63 4.79 7.46
C GLY A 113 -2.54 3.79 7.05
N VAL A 114 -2.88 2.51 6.97
CA VAL A 114 -1.98 1.45 6.49
C VAL A 114 -1.62 1.66 5.02
N SER A 115 -2.56 2.02 4.15
CA SER A 115 -2.27 2.34 2.74
C SER A 115 -1.27 3.49 2.59
N ILE A 116 -1.43 4.57 3.36
CA ILE A 116 -0.49 5.70 3.36
C ILE A 116 0.90 5.23 3.81
N LEU A 117 0.96 4.47 4.90
CA LEU A 117 2.22 3.94 5.45
C LEU A 117 2.95 3.06 4.42
N VAL A 118 2.23 2.17 3.73
CA VAL A 118 2.79 1.34 2.65
C VAL A 118 3.31 2.22 1.51
N GLY A 119 2.55 3.23 1.07
CA GLY A 119 2.97 4.16 0.02
C GLY A 119 4.25 4.92 0.38
N ILE A 120 4.39 5.34 1.63
CA ILE A 120 5.60 6.00 2.12
C ILE A 120 6.78 5.02 2.15
N ILE A 121 6.63 3.87 2.81
CA ILE A 121 7.75 2.92 3.00
C ILE A 121 8.27 2.41 1.64
N PHE A 122 7.37 1.89 0.80
CA PHE A 122 7.75 1.26 -0.46
C PHE A 122 7.98 2.28 -1.60
N GLY A 123 7.40 3.48 -1.51
CA GLY A 123 7.60 4.56 -2.49
C GLY A 123 8.86 5.40 -2.25
N THR A 124 9.35 5.49 -1.01
CA THR A 124 10.52 6.33 -0.68
C THR A 124 11.80 5.82 -1.36
N TRP A 125 12.04 4.51 -1.36
CA TRP A 125 13.24 3.94 -1.99
C TRP A 125 13.34 4.24 -3.50
N PRO A 126 12.33 3.96 -4.34
CA PRO A 126 12.37 4.32 -5.75
C PRO A 126 12.40 5.84 -5.99
N ALA A 127 11.71 6.64 -5.17
CA ALA A 127 11.74 8.10 -5.28
C ALA A 127 13.15 8.68 -5.01
N ILE A 128 13.87 8.12 -4.03
CA ILE A 128 15.28 8.46 -3.80
C ILE A 128 16.14 8.05 -5.00
N ARG A 129 15.92 6.85 -5.55
CA ARG A 129 16.64 6.38 -6.74
C ARG A 129 16.45 7.32 -7.93
N ALA A 130 15.22 7.78 -8.18
CA ALA A 130 14.88 8.75 -9.22
C ALA A 130 15.56 10.12 -9.01
N SER A 131 15.47 10.66 -7.79
CA SER A 131 16.06 11.97 -7.46
C SER A 131 17.60 11.98 -7.51
N ARG A 132 18.26 10.82 -7.48
CA ARG A 132 19.72 10.69 -7.63
C ARG A 132 20.22 10.42 -9.05
N LYS A 133 19.36 10.24 -10.05
CA LYS A 133 19.81 10.06 -11.45
C LYS A 133 20.52 11.30 -12.00
N ASP A 134 21.68 11.11 -12.63
CA ASP A 134 22.47 12.21 -13.21
C ASP A 134 21.94 12.66 -14.58
N PRO A 135 21.75 13.97 -14.80
CA PRO A 135 21.20 14.50 -16.05
C PRO A 135 22.10 14.23 -17.26
N ILE A 136 23.43 14.26 -17.07
CA ILE A 136 24.42 14.07 -18.14
C ILE A 136 24.37 12.63 -18.69
N HIS A 137 24.25 11.63 -17.82
CA HIS A 137 24.11 10.23 -18.24
C HIS A 137 22.72 9.94 -18.82
N SER A 138 21.69 10.64 -18.36
CA SER A 138 20.31 10.43 -18.81
C SER A 138 20.05 10.94 -20.24
N LEU A 139 20.90 11.84 -20.75
CA LEU A 139 20.83 12.40 -22.11
C LEU A 139 21.79 11.73 -23.10
N LYS A 140 22.75 10.95 -22.61
CA LYS A 140 23.79 10.25 -23.42
C LYS A 140 23.43 8.81 -23.79
N HIS A 141 22.30 8.28 -23.31
CA HIS A 141 21.90 6.89 -23.59
C HIS A 141 21.14 6.72 -24.93
N GLU A 142 21.26 7.70 -25.83
CA GLU A 142 21.33 7.50 -27.28
C GLU A 142 22.44 8.40 -27.85
#